data_AF-A0A699JVK1-F1
#
_entry.id   AF-A0A699JVK1-F1
#
_cell.length_a   1.000
_cell.length_b   1.000
_cell.length_c   1.000
_cell.angle_alpha   90.00
_cell.angle_beta   90.00
_cell.angle_gamma   90.00
#
_symmetry.space_group_name_H-M   'P 1'
#
loop_
_entity.id
_entity.type
_entity.pdbx_description
1 polymer ?
#
loop_
_entity_poly.entity_id
_entity_poly.type
_entity_poly.pdbx_seq_one_letter_code
_entity_poly.pdbx_strand_id
1 'polypeptide(L)'
;AYCLYRLNKLDDALESLKGIEKDSAIMLLESQILFRREKMDASVGIYQKHQKSKIESLEINLVAGLVSAGRSSEVQVVMDVMRVKASSSFELAYNTTCALV
;
A
#
# COMPACT_ATOMS: atom_id res chain seq x y z
N ALA A 1 -12.32 3.47 13.20
CA ALA A 1 -11.22 3.78 12.26
C ALA A 1 -11.69 4.29 10.90
N TYR A 2 -12.43 3.50 10.09
CA TYR A 2 -12.75 3.88 8.70
C TYR A 2 -13.48 5.23 8.55
N CYS A 3 -14.49 5.51 9.37
CA CYS A 3 -15.18 6.82 9.33
C CYS A 3 -14.24 8.00 9.60
N LEU A 4 -13.29 7.85 10.54
CA LEU A 4 -12.30 8.88 10.85
C LEU A 4 -11.35 9.11 9.67
N TYR A 5 -10.90 8.03 9.01
CA TYR A 5 -10.12 8.11 7.78
C TYR A 5 -10.87 8.89 6.67
N ARG A 6 -12.16 8.61 6.49
CA ARG A 6 -13.02 9.31 5.51
C ARG A 6 -13.21 10.80 5.82
N LEU A 7 -13.16 11.19 7.10
CA LEU A 7 -13.18 12.58 7.57
C LEU A 7 -11.79 13.23 7.61
N ASN A 8 -10.76 12.59 7.05
CA ASN A 8 -9.36 13.04 7.10
C ASN A 8 -8.77 13.20 8.51
N LYS A 9 -9.36 12.56 9.52
CA LYS A 9 -8.83 12.50 10.90
C LYS A 9 -7.86 11.33 11.02
N LEU A 10 -6.71 11.45 10.36
CA LEU A 10 -5.78 10.35 10.14
C LEU A 10 -5.11 9.83 11.43
N ASP A 11 -4.76 10.73 12.36
CA ASP A 11 -4.20 10.34 13.67
C ASP A 11 -5.23 9.58 14.51
N ASP A 12 -6.45 10.10 14.63
CA ASP A 12 -7.55 9.43 15.35
C ASP A 12 -7.89 8.07 14.72
N ALA A 13 -7.81 7.99 13.38
CA ALA A 13 -8.05 6.75 12.66
C ALA A 13 -7.00 5.68 13.00
N LEU A 14 -5.71 6.04 13.07
CA LEU A 14 -4.63 5.14 13.50
C LEU A 14 -4.74 4.77 14.97
N GLU A 15 -5.07 5.72 15.85
CA GLU A 15 -5.27 5.45 17.27
C GLU A 15 -6.38 4.42 17.46
N SER A 16 -7.48 4.57 16.72
CA SER A 16 -8.61 3.65 16.74
C SER A 16 -8.29 2.24 16.24
N LEU A 17 -7.14 2.02 15.59
CA LEU A 17 -6.70 0.69 15.14
C LEU A 17 -5.80 -0.01 16.16
N LYS A 18 -5.34 0.69 17.21
CA LYS A 18 -4.48 0.08 18.23
C LYS A 18 -5.21 -1.02 18.99
N GLY A 19 -4.52 -2.14 19.20
CA GLY A 19 -5.04 -3.29 19.95
C GLY A 19 -6.09 -4.13 19.21
N ILE A 20 -6.45 -3.76 17.97
CA ILE A 20 -7.32 -4.58 17.14
C ILE A 20 -6.48 -5.65 16.43
N GLU A 21 -6.97 -6.89 16.42
CA GLU A 21 -6.38 -7.96 15.64
C GLU A 21 -6.29 -7.58 14.16
N LYS A 22 -5.11 -7.73 13.56
CA LYS A 22 -4.88 -7.30 12.18
C LYS A 22 -5.34 -8.37 11.20
N ASP A 23 -6.52 -8.17 10.63
CA ASP A 23 -6.96 -8.86 9.41
C ASP A 23 -6.55 -8.09 8.14
N SER A 24 -6.89 -8.62 6.97
CA SER A 24 -6.55 -8.00 5.68
C SER A 24 -7.20 -6.62 5.47
N ALA A 25 -8.41 -6.38 6.00
CA ALA A 25 -9.11 -5.11 5.85
C ALA A 25 -8.50 -4.04 6.77
N ILE A 26 -8.10 -4.42 7.98
CA ILE A 26 -7.40 -3.54 8.92
C ILE A 26 -6.02 -3.20 8.39
N MET A 27 -5.28 -4.18 7.85
CA MET A 27 -3.97 -3.93 7.22
C MET A 27 -4.09 -2.99 6.02
N LEU A 28 -5.11 -3.16 5.19
CA LEU A 28 -5.40 -2.25 4.07
C LEU A 28 -5.64 -0.82 4.58
N LEU A 29 -6.55 -0.66 5.55
CA LEU A 29 -6.90 0.65 6.07
C LEU A 29 -5.71 1.34 6.74
N GLU A 30 -4.94 0.61 7.54
CA GLU A 30 -3.73 1.13 8.18
C GLU A 30 -2.71 1.62 7.15
N SER A 31 -2.47 0.83 6.10
CA SER A 31 -1.59 1.20 4.98
C SER A 31 -2.08 2.45 4.27
N GLN A 32 -3.38 2.54 3.96
CA GLN A 32 -3.98 3.72 3.33
C GLN A 32 -3.86 4.98 4.21
N ILE A 33 -4.05 4.85 5.53
CA ILE A 33 -3.86 5.98 6.45
C ILE A 33 -2.39 6.42 6.44
N LEU A 34 -1.44 5.49 6.54
CA LEU A 34 -0.01 5.80 6.51
C LEU A 34 0.40 6.48 5.19
N PHE A 35 -0.10 5.98 4.06
CA PHE A 35 0.14 6.57 2.75
C PHE A 35 -0.36 8.03 2.70
N ARG A 36 -1.59 8.30 3.14
CA ARG A 36 -2.14 9.66 3.20
C ARG A 36 -1.44 10.59 4.19
N ARG A 37 -0.68 10.04 5.13
CA ARG A 37 0.18 10.78 6.06
C ARG A 37 1.60 10.98 5.55
N GLU A 38 1.86 10.66 4.28
CA GLU A 38 3.20 10.72 3.68
C GLU A 38 4.22 9.83 4.40
N LYS A 39 3.74 8.72 4.99
CA LYS A 39 4.57 7.68 5.62
C LYS A 39 4.66 6.47 4.68
N MET A 40 5.14 6.70 3.46
CA MET A 40 5.17 5.69 2.39
C MET A 40 5.93 4.43 2.80
N ASP A 41 7.11 4.55 3.42
CA ASP A 41 7.89 3.37 3.86
C ASP A 41 7.14 2.51 4.87
N ALA A 42 6.40 3.13 5.80
CA ALA A 42 5.59 2.38 6.76
C ALA A 42 4.41 1.68 6.06
N SER A 43 3.76 2.35 5.11
CA SER A 43 2.71 1.75 4.29
C SER A 43 3.24 0.56 3.47
N VAL A 44 4.38 0.73 2.79
CA VAL A 44 5.05 -0.31 1.99
C VAL A 44 5.43 -1.49 2.88
N GLY A 45 5.94 -1.23 4.08
CA GLY A 45 6.34 -2.25 5.05
C GLY A 45 5.21 -3.19 5.45
N ILE A 46 3.97 -2.70 5.55
CA ILE A 46 2.79 -3.54 5.82
C ILE A 46 2.58 -4.51 4.66
N TYR A 47 2.49 -4.02 3.42
CA TYR A 47 2.29 -4.88 2.25
C TYR A 47 3.43 -5.88 2.05
N GLN A 48 4.69 -5.45 2.20
CA GLN A 48 5.86 -6.33 2.05
C GLN A 48 5.88 -7.46 3.10
N LYS A 49 5.53 -7.17 4.35
CA LYS A 49 5.45 -8.20 5.42
C LYS A 49 4.31 -9.18 5.19
N HIS A 50 3.27 -8.76 4.47
CA HIS A 50 2.02 -9.50 4.32
C HIS A 50 1.68 -9.85 2.86
N GLN A 51 2.69 -10.07 2.00
CA GLN A 51 2.49 -10.38 0.57
C GLN A 51 1.63 -11.64 0.30
N LYS A 52 1.54 -12.55 1.27
CA LYS A 52 0.69 -13.76 1.17
C LYS A 52 -0.73 -13.56 1.69
N SER A 53 -1.03 -12.40 2.27
CA SER A 53 -2.36 -12.07 2.78
C SER A 53 -3.28 -11.68 1.63
N LYS A 54 -4.58 -11.95 1.77
CA LYS A 54 -5.62 -11.54 0.81
C LYS A 54 -6.02 -10.07 0.98
N ILE A 55 -5.03 -9.18 1.05
CA ILE A 55 -5.28 -7.74 1.09
C ILE A 55 -5.75 -7.32 -0.29
N GLU A 56 -6.86 -6.58 -0.36
CA GLU A 56 -7.42 -6.11 -1.61
C GLU A 56 -6.43 -5.20 -2.35
N SER A 57 -6.21 -5.49 -3.63
CA SER A 57 -5.34 -4.71 -4.52
C SER A 57 -3.91 -4.51 -3.99
N LEU A 58 -3.36 -5.50 -3.28
CA LEU A 58 -2.04 -5.43 -2.65
C LEU A 58 -0.95 -5.01 -3.64
N GLU A 59 -0.90 -5.64 -4.81
CA GLU A 59 0.08 -5.40 -5.87
C GLU A 59 0.07 -3.92 -6.29
N ILE A 60 -1.12 -3.39 -6.57
CA ILE A 60 -1.32 -2.02 -7.04
C ILE A 60 -0.84 -1.04 -5.97
N ASN A 61 -1.29 -1.26 -4.73
CA ASN A 61 -0.99 -0.37 -3.61
C ASN A 61 0.49 -0.42 -3.21
N LEU A 62 1.13 -1.59 -3.29
CA LEU A 62 2.55 -1.74 -3.01
C LEU A 62 3.40 -1.04 -4.07
N VAL A 63 3.09 -1.20 -5.36
CA VAL A 63 3.83 -0.51 -6.43
C VAL A 63 3.64 1.00 -6.33
N ALA A 64 2.42 1.49 -6.10
CA ALA A 64 2.17 2.93 -5.85
C ALA A 64 2.97 3.44 -4.64
N GLY A 65 3.03 2.67 -3.56
CA GLY A 65 3.81 2.96 -2.36
C GLY A 65 5.31 3.09 -2.64
N LEU A 66 5.88 2.14 -3.39
CA LEU A 66 7.30 2.15 -3.75
C LEU A 66 7.67 3.36 -4.60
N VAL A 67 6.87 3.67 -5.63
CA VAL A 67 7.10 4.85 -6.47
C VAL A 67 7.01 6.13 -5.64
N SER A 68 5.97 6.26 -4.81
CA SER A 68 5.78 7.44 -3.96
C SER A 68 6.87 7.59 -2.88
N ALA A 69 7.53 6.50 -2.49
CA ALA A 69 8.68 6.50 -1.58
C ALA A 69 10.02 6.81 -2.28
N GLY A 70 10.03 7.03 -3.60
CA GLY A 70 11.28 7.17 -4.37
C GLY A 70 12.06 5.87 -4.54
N ARG A 71 11.42 4.71 -4.31
CA ARG A 71 12.01 3.37 -4.37
C ARG A 71 11.69 2.66 -5.68
N SER A 72 11.68 3.42 -6.78
CA SER A 72 11.36 2.91 -8.12
C SER A 72 12.22 1.73 -8.56
N SER A 73 13.48 1.66 -8.09
CA SER A 73 14.39 0.54 -8.37
C SER A 73 13.89 -0.82 -7.86
N GLU A 74 12.98 -0.83 -6.87
CA GLU A 74 12.42 -2.07 -6.30
C GLU A 74 11.16 -2.56 -7.01
N VAL A 75 10.53 -1.73 -7.85
CA VAL A 75 9.22 -2.02 -8.48
C VAL A 75 9.28 -3.30 -9.30
N GLN A 76 10.27 -3.46 -10.18
CA GLN A 76 10.38 -4.64 -11.03
C GLN A 76 10.58 -5.92 -10.20
N VAL A 77 11.44 -5.86 -9.19
CA VAL A 77 11.72 -7.01 -8.30
C VAL A 77 10.45 -7.45 -7.57
N VAL A 78 9.67 -6.50 -7.05
CA VAL A 78 8.41 -6.80 -6.36
C VAL A 78 7.37 -7.38 -7.31
N MET A 79 7.23 -6.81 -8.50
CA MET A 79 6.30 -7.34 -9.51
C MET A 79 6.63 -8.78 -9.91
N ASP A 80 7.93 -9.09 -10.06
CA ASP A 80 8.40 -10.44 -10.38
C ASP A 80 8.09 -11.44 -9.24
N VAL A 81 8.34 -11.04 -7.98
CA VAL A 81 8.03 -11.85 -6.80
C VAL A 81 6.53 -12.14 -6.70
N MET A 82 5.70 -11.12 -6.96
CA MET A 82 4.24 -11.23 -6.96
C MET A 82 3.68 -11.88 -8.23
N ARG A 83 4.53 -12.14 -9.23
CA ARG A 83 4.19 -12.72 -10.53
C ARG A 83 3.12 -11.93 -11.28
N VAL A 84 3.16 -10.60 -11.17
CA VAL A 84 2.25 -9.70 -11.90
C VAL A 84 2.99 -8.92 -12.97
N LYS A 85 2.27 -8.54 -14.02
CA LYS A 85 2.81 -7.77 -15.14
C LYS A 85 2.22 -6.36 -15.10
N ALA A 86 2.91 -5.40 -15.71
CA ALA A 86 2.37 -4.05 -15.86
C ALA A 86 1.02 -4.08 -16.61
N SER A 87 0.84 -5.03 -17.54
CA SER A 87 -0.39 -5.25 -18.29
C SER A 87 -1.51 -5.96 -17.51
N SER A 88 -1.29 -6.32 -16.23
CA SER A 88 -2.30 -7.04 -15.42
C SER A 88 -3.46 -6.14 -15.00
N SER A 89 -3.25 -4.83 -14.90
CA SER A 89 -4.32 -3.84 -14.71
C SER A 89 -3.89 -2.46 -15.24
N PHE A 90 -4.86 -1.56 -15.42
CA PHE A 90 -4.55 -0.18 -15.81
C PHE A 90 -3.69 0.53 -14.76
N GLU A 91 -3.99 0.33 -13.48
CA GLU A 91 -3.29 0.94 -12.34
C GLU A 91 -1.84 0.43 -12.24
N LEU A 92 -1.59 -0.86 -12.49
CA LEU A 92 -0.24 -1.39 -12.53
C LEU A 92 0.56 -0.82 -13.68
N ALA A 93 -0.04 -0.67 -14.87
CA ALA A 93 0.62 -0.03 -16.01
C ALA A 93 0.98 1.42 -15.70
N TYR A 94 0.04 2.16 -15.10
CA TYR A 94 0.26 3.55 -14.68
C TYR A 94 1.39 3.65 -13.66
N ASN A 95 1.31 2.92 -12.54
CA ASN A 95 2.30 3.00 -11.47
C ASN A 95 3.70 2.57 -11.95
N THR A 96 3.78 1.51 -12.79
CA THR A 96 5.05 1.07 -13.37
C THR A 96 5.65 2.15 -14.27
N THR A 97 4.83 2.86 -15.03
CA THR A 97 5.29 3.98 -15.87
C THR A 97 5.80 5.14 -15.02
N CYS A 98 5.11 5.46 -13.91
CA CYS A 98 5.58 6.47 -12.96
C CYS A 98 6.93 6.13 -12.32
N ALA A 99 7.31 4.85 -12.25
CA ALA A 99 8.63 4.44 -11.76
C ALA A 99 9.79 4.82 -12.71
N LEU A 100 9.50 5.19 -13.95
CA LEU A 100 10.49 5.50 -15.00
C LEU A 100 10.78 7.01 -15.17
N VAL A 101 10.06 7.86 -14.43
CA VAL A 101 10.18 9.33 -14.46
C VAL A 101 11.07 9.77 -13.31
#